data_AF-A0AAF0K9E1-F1
#
_entry.id   AF-A0AAF0K9E1-F1
#
_cell.length_a   1.000
_cell.length_b   1.000
_cell.length_c   1.000
_cell.angle_alpha   90.00
_cell.angle_beta   90.00
_cell.angle_gamma   90.00
#
_symmetry.space_group_name_H-M   'P 1'
#
loop_
_entity.id
_entity.type
_entity.pdbx_description
1 polymer ?
#
loop_
_entity_poly.entity_id
_entity_poly.type
_entity_poly.pdbx_seq_one_letter_code
_entity_poly.pdbx_strand_id
1 'polypeptide(L)'
;MILEALAKELAAHPSILGKLDIAASTKALGLSASTIGRPGDDAAAIKRPEGGWDLLAGEGFMPQFVNDDPWFAGWCGVMVNLSDIAAMGGRATALLNAVWAPDVATAEPLLKGLKDAASAYGIPIVGGHTNLRTTELNLSVSVLGHARQLISSFTAKAGDVLVAAIDHRGRYRPRFDNWCAALDAPHSRLRGDYELLPQLAESGLARSGKDISQGGIAGTALMLAECSRCGFDIDLEAIPRPDGVEIGRWLRTFPSFGFLLSVDPSQANPVCAAFAARDISAVAIGLATDNKEINFKHEGSKATFWNYGISPYLTLSKEASNA
;
A
#
# COMPACT_ATOMS: atom_id res chain seq x y z
N MET A 1 -0.33 -22.23 -20.56
CA MET A 1 1.04 -22.53 -20.08
C MET A 1 1.77 -21.28 -19.56
N ILE A 2 1.84 -20.17 -20.31
CA ILE A 2 2.54 -18.94 -19.84
C ILE A 2 1.85 -18.30 -18.62
N LEU A 3 0.53 -18.17 -18.64
CA LEU A 3 -0.23 -17.53 -17.54
C LEU A 3 -0.16 -18.31 -16.22
N GLU A 4 -0.24 -19.64 -16.27
CA GLU A 4 -0.06 -20.51 -15.09
C GLU A 4 1.37 -20.46 -14.54
N ALA A 5 2.37 -20.39 -15.40
CA ALA A 5 3.77 -20.26 -14.99
C ALA A 5 3.99 -18.92 -14.27
N LEU A 6 3.47 -17.82 -14.83
CA LEU A 6 3.52 -16.50 -14.20
C LEU A 6 2.81 -16.48 -12.84
N ALA A 7 1.61 -17.06 -12.74
CA ALA A 7 0.86 -17.16 -11.50
C ALA A 7 1.66 -17.91 -10.41
N LYS A 8 2.28 -19.04 -10.77
CA LYS A 8 3.12 -19.84 -9.86
C LYS A 8 4.41 -19.10 -9.47
N GLU A 9 5.06 -18.43 -10.41
CA GLU A 9 6.28 -17.65 -10.15
C GLU A 9 6.01 -16.53 -9.17
N LEU A 10 4.94 -15.74 -9.38
CA LEU A 10 4.54 -14.67 -8.47
C LEU A 10 4.16 -15.22 -7.09
N ALA A 11 3.40 -16.32 -7.03
CA ALA A 11 2.98 -16.91 -5.75
C ALA A 11 4.18 -17.41 -4.91
N ALA A 12 5.27 -17.80 -5.57
CA ALA A 12 6.52 -18.21 -4.93
C ALA A 12 7.50 -17.05 -4.68
N HIS A 13 7.19 -15.83 -5.12
CA HIS A 13 8.12 -14.72 -5.07
C HIS A 13 8.30 -14.19 -3.63
N PRO A 14 9.53 -13.88 -3.17
CA PRO A 14 9.77 -13.41 -1.80
C PRO A 14 8.98 -12.18 -1.39
N SER A 15 8.74 -11.23 -2.30
CA SER A 15 7.95 -10.02 -1.99
C SER A 15 6.47 -10.28 -1.75
N ILE A 16 5.94 -11.40 -2.24
CA ILE A 16 4.59 -11.90 -1.91
C ILE A 16 4.68 -12.69 -0.60
N LEU A 17 5.54 -13.69 -0.52
CA LEU A 17 5.62 -14.57 0.65
C LEU A 17 5.99 -13.84 1.94
N GLY A 18 6.76 -12.74 1.89
CA GLY A 18 7.17 -11.98 3.07
C GLY A 18 6.02 -11.38 3.89
N LYS A 19 4.82 -11.21 3.31
CA LYS A 19 3.64 -10.73 4.06
C LYS A 19 3.00 -11.83 4.91
N LEU A 20 3.36 -13.11 4.74
CA LEU A 20 2.89 -14.20 5.59
C LEU A 20 3.35 -14.05 7.05
N ASP A 21 4.43 -13.30 7.31
CA ASP A 21 4.92 -13.01 8.66
C ASP A 21 3.91 -12.19 9.49
N ILE A 22 3.00 -11.46 8.82
CA ILE A 22 1.89 -10.74 9.47
C ILE A 22 1.00 -11.72 10.24
N ALA A 23 0.72 -12.90 9.68
CA ALA A 23 -0.09 -13.92 10.34
C ALA A 23 0.53 -14.40 11.66
N ALA A 24 1.86 -14.53 11.72
CA ALA A 24 2.56 -14.95 12.93
C ALA A 24 2.46 -13.89 14.05
N SER A 25 2.73 -12.63 13.71
CA SER A 25 2.68 -11.51 14.66
C SER A 25 1.27 -11.23 15.17
N THR A 26 0.28 -11.17 14.27
CA THR A 26 -1.14 -10.96 14.62
C THR A 26 -1.67 -12.06 15.53
N LYS A 27 -1.34 -13.33 15.25
CA LYS A 27 -1.69 -14.46 16.12
C LYS A 27 -1.04 -14.33 17.51
N ALA A 28 0.24 -13.98 17.59
CA ALA A 28 0.94 -13.84 18.87
C ALA A 28 0.36 -12.71 19.74
N LEU A 29 -0.14 -11.64 19.11
CA LEU A 29 -0.78 -10.50 19.78
C LEU A 29 -2.28 -10.71 20.03
N GLY A 30 -2.87 -11.82 19.55
CA GLY A 30 -4.29 -12.08 19.65
C GLY A 30 -5.19 -11.12 18.85
N LEU A 31 -4.66 -10.60 17.74
CA LEU A 31 -5.38 -9.66 16.87
C LEU A 31 -6.29 -10.40 15.90
N SER A 32 -7.43 -9.78 15.60
CA SER A 32 -8.42 -10.28 14.64
C SER A 32 -8.97 -9.14 13.81
N ALA A 33 -9.76 -9.47 12.77
CA ALA A 33 -10.43 -8.45 11.96
C ALA A 33 -11.47 -7.63 12.75
N SER A 34 -11.86 -8.05 13.96
CA SER A 34 -12.77 -7.33 14.86
C SER A 34 -12.06 -6.52 15.95
N THR A 35 -10.74 -6.63 16.07
CA THR A 35 -9.96 -5.82 17.02
C THR A 35 -10.09 -4.33 16.68
N ILE A 36 -10.13 -3.49 17.72
CA ILE A 36 -10.08 -2.04 17.56
C ILE A 36 -8.91 -1.62 16.67
N GLY A 37 -9.13 -0.67 15.77
CA GLY A 37 -8.14 -0.27 14.77
C GLY A 37 -8.23 -1.04 13.46
N ARG A 38 -9.03 -2.12 13.36
CA ARG A 38 -9.21 -2.91 12.13
C ARG A 38 -7.89 -3.43 11.52
N PRO A 39 -7.10 -4.23 12.27
CA PRO A 39 -5.88 -4.84 11.72
C PRO A 39 -6.18 -5.51 10.38
N GLY A 40 -5.47 -5.12 9.31
CA GLY A 40 -5.73 -5.50 7.92
C GLY A 40 -6.00 -4.32 6.99
N ASP A 41 -6.52 -3.20 7.51
CA ASP A 41 -6.49 -1.88 6.84
C ASP A 41 -5.02 -1.36 6.77
N ASP A 42 -4.73 -0.38 5.92
CA ASP A 42 -3.36 0.18 5.79
C ASP A 42 -2.95 1.04 7.00
N ALA A 43 -3.93 1.63 7.68
CA ALA A 43 -3.73 2.31 8.95
C ALA A 43 -4.76 1.84 9.98
N ALA A 44 -4.35 1.81 11.25
CA ALA A 44 -5.27 1.57 12.35
C ALA A 44 -6.30 2.70 12.42
N ALA A 45 -7.59 2.38 12.34
CA ALA A 45 -8.67 3.36 12.34
C ALA A 45 -9.43 3.39 13.67
N ILE A 46 -9.32 4.50 14.40
CA ILE A 46 -9.97 4.73 15.69
C ILE A 46 -11.11 5.72 15.52
N LYS A 47 -12.33 5.31 15.86
CA LYS A 47 -13.50 6.18 15.75
C LYS A 47 -13.44 7.30 16.79
N ARG A 48 -13.59 8.55 16.36
CA ARG A 48 -13.66 9.68 17.29
C ARG A 48 -15.08 9.91 17.81
N PRO A 49 -15.27 10.32 19.09
CA PRO A 49 -16.58 10.61 19.66
C PRO A 49 -17.39 11.65 18.86
N GLU A 50 -16.73 12.68 18.34
CA GLU A 50 -17.32 13.78 17.56
C GLU A 50 -17.53 13.45 16.08
N GLY A 51 -17.14 12.24 15.64
CA GLY A 51 -17.20 11.81 14.25
C GLY A 51 -15.85 11.90 13.51
N GLY A 52 -15.80 11.26 12.34
CA GLY A 52 -14.55 10.95 11.66
C GLY A 52 -13.74 9.87 12.38
N TRP A 53 -12.45 9.84 12.12
CA TRP A 53 -11.51 8.80 12.54
C TRP A 53 -10.12 9.39 12.75
N ASP A 54 -9.42 8.92 13.79
CA ASP A 54 -7.97 9.02 13.90
C ASP A 54 -7.34 7.81 13.21
N LEU A 55 -6.25 8.05 12.50
CA LEU A 55 -5.52 7.04 11.73
C LEU A 55 -4.08 6.97 12.23
N LEU A 56 -3.60 5.75 12.47
CA LEU A 56 -2.23 5.49 12.90
C LEU A 56 -1.62 4.40 12.03
N ALA A 57 -0.51 4.71 11.35
CA ALA A 57 0.26 3.72 10.60
C ALA A 57 1.72 3.75 11.07
N GLY A 58 2.43 2.66 10.81
CA GLY A 58 3.82 2.52 11.20
C GLY A 58 4.52 1.46 10.36
N GLU A 59 5.74 1.79 9.95
CA GLU A 59 6.53 1.00 9.02
C GLU A 59 7.91 0.71 9.58
N GLY A 60 8.32 -0.54 9.42
CA GLY A 60 9.66 -1.03 9.74
C GLY A 60 10.39 -1.38 8.46
N PHE A 61 11.57 -0.80 8.26
CA PHE A 61 12.29 -0.95 7.00
C PHE A 61 13.24 -2.15 7.02
N MET A 62 13.31 -2.88 5.90
CA MET A 62 14.27 -3.98 5.73
C MET A 62 15.70 -3.45 5.93
N PRO A 63 16.51 -4.05 6.82
CA PRO A 63 17.85 -3.55 7.11
C PRO A 63 18.72 -3.44 5.85
N GLN A 64 18.63 -4.41 4.93
CA GLN A 64 19.38 -4.36 3.67
C GLN A 64 19.04 -3.11 2.84
N PHE A 65 17.76 -2.76 2.71
CA PHE A 65 17.33 -1.56 1.97
C PHE A 65 17.83 -0.28 2.63
N VAL A 66 17.77 -0.21 3.96
CA VAL A 66 18.28 0.92 4.75
C VAL A 66 19.79 1.10 4.55
N ASN A 67 20.55 0.01 4.46
CA ASN A 67 22.01 0.06 4.26
C ASN A 67 22.39 0.36 2.80
N ASP A 68 21.65 -0.16 1.83
CA ASP A 68 21.95 0.02 0.40
C ASP A 68 21.67 1.44 -0.11
N ASP A 69 20.62 2.10 0.41
CA ASP A 69 20.23 3.44 0.00
C ASP A 69 19.63 4.22 1.19
N PRO A 70 20.44 4.61 2.19
CA PRO A 70 19.96 5.18 3.46
C PRO A 70 19.15 6.47 3.26
N TRP A 71 19.58 7.33 2.34
CA TRP A 71 18.82 8.55 2.03
C TRP A 71 17.45 8.22 1.45
N PHE A 72 17.36 7.30 0.49
CA PHE A 72 16.06 6.94 -0.08
C PHE A 72 15.20 6.14 0.90
N ALA A 73 15.79 5.33 1.78
CA ALA A 73 15.07 4.68 2.88
C ALA A 73 14.46 5.74 3.83
N GLY A 74 15.21 6.79 4.16
CA GLY A 74 14.69 7.94 4.90
C GLY A 74 13.56 8.66 4.17
N TRP A 75 13.68 8.86 2.85
CA TRP A 75 12.60 9.43 2.04
C TRP A 75 11.34 8.55 2.06
N CYS A 76 11.51 7.25 1.82
CA CYS A 76 10.43 6.28 1.88
C CYS A 76 9.77 6.24 3.25
N GLY A 77 10.53 6.40 4.34
CA GLY A 77 10.02 6.51 5.71
C GLY A 77 8.83 7.46 5.83
N VAL A 78 8.91 8.62 5.18
CA VAL A 78 7.79 9.58 5.09
C VAL A 78 6.76 9.09 4.07
N MET A 79 7.19 8.88 2.82
CA MET A 79 6.30 8.64 1.68
C MET A 79 5.35 7.45 1.87
N VAL A 80 5.86 6.30 2.34
CA VAL A 80 5.03 5.09 2.49
C VAL A 80 3.98 5.26 3.59
N ASN A 81 4.36 5.84 4.73
CA ASN A 81 3.43 6.14 5.83
C ASN A 81 2.33 7.11 5.38
N LEU A 82 2.67 8.10 4.56
CA LEU A 82 1.64 8.97 3.98
C LEU A 82 0.70 8.21 3.05
N SER A 83 1.20 7.22 2.31
CA SER A 83 0.38 6.38 1.42
C SER A 83 -0.63 5.57 2.22
N ASP A 84 -0.26 5.01 3.36
CA ASP A 84 -1.18 4.28 4.24
C ASP A 84 -2.33 5.17 4.72
N ILE A 85 -2.00 6.39 5.15
CA ILE A 85 -3.02 7.35 5.61
C ILE A 85 -3.93 7.78 4.45
N ALA A 86 -3.37 8.03 3.27
CA ALA A 86 -4.16 8.42 2.11
C ALA A 86 -5.02 7.29 1.57
N ALA A 87 -4.52 6.05 1.53
CA ALA A 87 -5.27 4.86 1.12
C ALA A 87 -6.54 4.68 1.96
N MET A 88 -6.49 5.10 3.22
CA MET A 88 -7.61 5.11 4.16
C MET A 88 -8.57 6.31 4.00
N GLY A 89 -8.36 7.18 3.03
CA GLY A 89 -9.11 8.44 2.84
C GLY A 89 -8.71 9.55 3.81
N GLY A 90 -7.53 9.44 4.41
CA GLY A 90 -7.06 10.34 5.46
C GLY A 90 -6.05 11.38 5.02
N ARG A 91 -5.89 12.40 5.87
CA ARG A 91 -4.83 13.41 5.77
C ARG A 91 -3.87 13.25 6.93
N ALA A 92 -2.60 13.08 6.63
CA ALA A 92 -1.55 12.97 7.63
C ALA A 92 -1.33 14.32 8.33
N THR A 93 -0.90 14.26 9.58
CA THR A 93 -0.73 15.44 10.45
C THR A 93 0.63 15.52 11.11
N ALA A 94 1.21 14.37 11.49
CA ALA A 94 2.49 14.34 12.18
C ALA A 94 3.20 12.99 12.01
N LEU A 95 4.53 13.01 12.01
CA LEU A 95 5.39 11.82 11.94
C LEU A 95 6.24 11.68 13.21
N LEU A 96 6.48 10.43 13.58
CA LEU A 96 7.51 10.02 14.54
C LEU A 96 8.51 9.09 13.85
N ASN A 97 9.80 9.19 14.17
CA ASN A 97 10.80 8.26 13.66
C ASN A 97 11.57 7.56 14.79
N ALA A 98 11.92 6.30 14.60
CA ALA A 98 12.88 5.57 15.42
C ALA A 98 14.09 5.21 14.58
N VAL A 99 15.27 5.67 14.99
CA VAL A 99 16.54 5.45 14.29
C VAL A 99 17.55 4.79 15.20
N TRP A 100 18.16 3.70 14.72
CA TRP A 100 19.31 3.06 15.35
C TRP A 100 20.48 3.15 14.39
N ALA A 101 21.66 3.52 14.86
CA ALA A 101 22.87 3.57 14.04
C ALA A 101 24.15 3.37 14.90
N PRO A 102 25.27 2.98 14.28
CA PRO A 102 26.58 2.95 14.95
C PRO A 102 27.06 4.30 15.45
N ASP A 103 26.79 5.36 14.68
CA ASP A 103 27.18 6.72 14.98
C ASP A 103 26.32 7.72 14.19
N VAL A 104 26.55 9.01 14.44
CA VAL A 104 25.85 10.11 13.74
C VAL A 104 26.14 10.09 12.25
N ALA A 105 27.38 9.82 11.83
CA ALA A 105 27.80 9.89 10.44
C ALA A 105 27.08 8.83 9.58
N THR A 106 26.86 7.64 10.15
CA THR A 106 26.11 6.56 9.51
C THR A 106 24.63 6.91 9.40
N ALA A 107 24.05 7.59 10.40
CA ALA A 107 22.65 7.99 10.38
C ALA A 107 22.36 9.20 9.48
N GLU A 108 23.37 10.06 9.23
CA GLU A 108 23.19 11.36 8.58
C GLU A 108 22.49 11.29 7.20
N PRO A 109 22.86 10.42 6.25
CA PRO A 109 22.18 10.34 4.97
C PRO A 109 20.70 9.99 5.10
N LEU A 110 20.37 9.09 6.03
CA LEU A 110 19.01 8.66 6.32
C LEU A 110 18.17 9.79 6.92
N LEU A 111 18.72 10.48 7.92
CA LEU A 111 18.07 11.63 8.54
C LEU A 111 17.85 12.76 7.54
N LYS A 112 18.78 12.95 6.61
CA LYS A 112 18.62 13.89 5.49
C LYS A 112 17.46 13.47 4.58
N GLY A 113 17.33 12.18 4.25
CA GLY A 113 16.21 11.65 3.48
C GLY A 113 14.85 11.92 4.11
N LEU A 114 14.73 11.67 5.43
CA LEU A 114 13.54 11.99 6.22
C LEU A 114 13.19 13.49 6.12
N LYS A 115 14.19 14.35 6.33
CA LYS A 115 14.02 15.81 6.27
C LYS A 115 13.58 16.28 4.88
N ASP A 116 14.21 15.78 3.83
CA ASP A 116 13.92 16.18 2.45
C ASP A 116 12.49 15.77 2.07
N ALA A 117 12.07 14.54 2.39
CA ALA A 117 10.71 14.08 2.13
C ALA A 117 9.65 14.81 2.99
N ALA A 118 9.91 15.03 4.28
CA ALA A 118 9.02 15.79 5.16
C ALA A 118 8.77 17.21 4.60
N SER A 119 9.83 17.86 4.09
CA SER A 119 9.73 19.15 3.40
C SER A 119 8.90 19.05 2.10
N ALA A 120 9.15 18.02 1.29
CA ALA A 120 8.44 17.81 0.03
C ALA A 120 6.93 17.62 0.23
N TYR A 121 6.55 16.72 1.14
CA TYR A 121 5.15 16.44 1.45
C TYR A 121 4.49 17.44 2.40
N GLY A 122 5.26 18.35 3.01
CA GLY A 122 4.72 19.39 3.90
C GLY A 122 4.17 18.84 5.20
N ILE A 123 4.80 17.79 5.73
CA ILE A 123 4.40 17.08 6.95
C ILE A 123 5.49 17.25 8.01
N PRO A 124 5.18 17.63 9.26
CA PRO A 124 6.18 17.78 10.30
C PRO A 124 6.58 16.43 10.90
N ILE A 125 7.88 16.26 11.15
CA ILE A 125 8.40 15.24 12.07
C ILE A 125 8.36 15.88 13.47
N VAL A 126 7.53 15.35 14.36
CA VAL A 126 7.22 15.99 15.67
C VAL A 126 7.92 15.34 16.85
N GLY A 127 8.67 14.26 16.62
CA GLY A 127 9.39 13.54 17.66
C GLY A 127 9.90 12.20 17.18
N GLY A 128 10.42 11.41 18.11
CA GLY A 128 10.99 10.11 17.78
C GLY A 128 11.87 9.52 18.87
N HIS A 129 12.55 8.43 18.53
CA HIS A 129 13.57 7.80 19.33
C HIS A 129 14.87 7.68 18.52
N THR A 130 16.02 7.85 19.16
CA THR A 130 17.32 7.74 18.48
C THR A 130 18.35 7.06 19.37
N ASN A 131 18.98 6.02 18.85
CA ASN A 131 20.11 5.34 19.48
C ASN A 131 21.29 5.26 18.50
N LEU A 132 22.33 6.07 18.73
CA LEU A 132 23.51 6.17 17.85
C LEU A 132 24.71 5.39 18.38
N ARG A 133 24.46 4.26 19.05
CA ARG A 133 25.49 3.36 19.60
C ARG A 133 25.11 1.89 19.40
N THR A 134 24.50 1.56 18.26
CA THR A 134 24.14 0.18 17.88
C THR A 134 25.12 -0.39 16.87
N THR A 135 24.97 -1.65 16.45
CA THR A 135 25.83 -2.26 15.42
C THR A 135 25.36 -1.98 14.00
N GLU A 136 24.08 -1.69 13.81
CA GLU A 136 23.44 -1.60 12.50
C GLU A 136 22.60 -0.33 12.35
N LEU A 137 22.48 0.15 11.11
CA LEU A 137 21.57 1.22 10.71
C LEU A 137 20.17 0.66 10.47
N ASN A 138 19.19 1.13 11.25
CA ASN A 138 17.79 0.70 11.17
C ASN A 138 16.85 1.90 11.26
N LEU A 139 15.67 1.76 10.65
CA LEU A 139 14.64 2.79 10.60
C LEU A 139 13.26 2.20 10.81
N SER A 140 12.49 2.86 11.66
CA SER A 140 11.03 2.78 11.66
C SER A 140 10.44 4.19 11.69
N VAL A 141 9.30 4.37 11.01
CA VAL A 141 8.56 5.64 10.99
C VAL A 141 7.11 5.34 11.26
N SER A 142 6.44 6.20 12.02
CA SER A 142 5.01 6.14 12.28
C SER A 142 4.36 7.47 11.99
N VAL A 143 3.09 7.44 11.62
CA VAL A 143 2.33 8.62 11.22
C VAL A 143 0.98 8.66 11.93
N LEU A 144 0.57 9.88 12.28
CA LEU A 144 -0.77 10.20 12.72
C LEU A 144 -1.49 10.95 11.61
N GLY A 145 -2.72 10.56 11.31
CA GLY A 145 -3.62 11.28 10.42
C GLY A 145 -5.06 11.26 10.91
N HIS A 146 -5.94 11.88 10.14
CA HIS A 146 -7.37 11.83 10.39
C HIS A 146 -8.14 11.68 9.09
N ALA A 147 -9.31 11.04 9.16
CA ALA A 147 -10.21 10.88 8.04
C ALA A 147 -11.65 11.25 8.44
N ARG A 148 -12.37 11.91 7.54
CA ARG A 148 -13.81 12.16 7.72
C ARG A 148 -14.62 10.92 7.36
N GLN A 149 -14.26 10.29 6.24
CA GLN A 149 -14.80 9.03 5.74
C GLN A 149 -13.64 8.08 5.46
N LEU A 150 -13.84 6.78 5.67
CA LEU A 150 -12.81 5.79 5.40
C LEU A 150 -12.99 5.17 4.03
N ILE A 151 -11.87 4.94 3.36
CA ILE A 151 -11.75 3.90 2.34
C ILE A 151 -11.11 2.70 3.07
N SER A 152 -11.93 1.73 3.47
CA SER A 152 -11.45 0.57 4.25
C SER A 152 -11.23 -0.62 3.33
N SER A 153 -10.19 -1.42 3.53
CA SER A 153 -9.90 -2.66 2.83
C SER A 153 -10.90 -3.79 3.12
N PHE A 154 -11.86 -3.59 4.02
CA PHE A 154 -12.85 -4.60 4.44
C PHE A 154 -14.20 -4.52 3.71
N THR A 155 -14.38 -3.54 2.82
CA THR A 155 -15.70 -3.20 2.28
C THR A 155 -15.87 -3.48 0.79
N ALA A 156 -14.89 -4.10 0.12
CA ALA A 156 -15.04 -4.51 -1.28
C ALA A 156 -16.15 -5.57 -1.41
N LYS A 157 -16.84 -5.57 -2.54
CA LYS A 157 -17.97 -6.48 -2.78
C LYS A 157 -17.89 -7.09 -4.17
N ALA A 158 -18.33 -8.34 -4.29
CA ALA A 158 -18.51 -8.99 -5.58
C ALA A 158 -19.33 -8.10 -6.53
N GLY A 159 -18.87 -7.99 -7.77
CA GLY A 159 -19.44 -7.09 -8.80
C GLY A 159 -18.84 -5.68 -8.83
N ASP A 160 -18.07 -5.27 -7.82
CA ASP A 160 -17.28 -4.03 -7.91
C ASP A 160 -16.21 -4.16 -9.00
N VAL A 161 -15.85 -3.01 -9.59
CA VAL A 161 -14.70 -2.88 -10.49
C VAL A 161 -13.43 -2.70 -9.65
N LEU A 162 -12.39 -3.45 -9.97
CA LEU A 162 -11.05 -3.20 -9.42
C LEU A 162 -10.34 -2.18 -10.31
N VAL A 163 -10.03 -1.02 -9.74
CA VAL A 163 -9.29 0.06 -10.39
C VAL A 163 -7.86 0.10 -9.85
N ALA A 164 -6.86 0.14 -10.74
CA ALA A 164 -5.49 0.46 -10.38
C ALA A 164 -5.19 1.90 -10.75
N ALA A 165 -4.88 2.72 -9.75
CA ALA A 165 -4.44 4.09 -9.91
C ALA A 165 -2.94 4.18 -9.63
N ILE A 166 -2.10 4.49 -10.61
CA ILE A 166 -0.63 4.48 -10.51
C ILE A 166 -0.04 5.69 -11.24
N ASP A 167 0.97 6.31 -10.63
CA ASP A 167 1.73 7.37 -11.27
C ASP A 167 2.85 6.82 -12.17
N HIS A 168 2.63 6.89 -13.49
CA HIS A 168 3.57 6.40 -14.51
C HIS A 168 4.66 7.39 -14.91
N ARG A 169 4.71 8.60 -14.32
CA ARG A 169 5.72 9.62 -14.68
C ARG A 169 7.12 9.32 -14.10
N GLY A 170 7.22 8.28 -13.28
CA GLY A 170 8.43 7.89 -12.58
C GLY A 170 9.42 7.07 -13.40
N ARG A 171 10.34 6.44 -12.68
CA ARG A 171 11.31 5.46 -13.21
C ARG A 171 11.69 4.47 -12.12
N TYR A 172 12.21 3.31 -12.51
CA TYR A 172 12.76 2.37 -11.53
C TYR A 172 13.94 2.96 -10.77
N ARG A 173 13.94 2.77 -9.45
CA ARG A 173 15.16 2.92 -8.63
C ARG A 173 16.08 1.72 -8.88
N PRO A 174 17.41 1.92 -8.94
CA PRO A 174 18.34 0.81 -9.09
C PRO A 174 18.17 -0.23 -7.96
N ARG A 175 18.40 -1.51 -8.27
CA ARG A 175 18.47 -2.63 -7.32
C ARG A 175 17.17 -3.04 -6.63
N PHE A 176 16.07 -2.33 -6.85
CA PHE A 176 14.76 -2.64 -6.27
C PHE A 176 13.67 -2.59 -7.33
N ASP A 177 12.57 -3.31 -7.10
CA ASP A 177 11.36 -3.18 -7.90
C ASP A 177 10.49 -2.01 -7.43
N ASN A 178 11.14 -0.85 -7.28
CA ASN A 178 10.51 0.39 -6.83
C ASN A 178 10.38 1.35 -8.01
N TRP A 179 9.16 1.67 -8.43
CA TRP A 179 8.86 2.68 -9.44
C TRP A 179 8.65 4.04 -8.78
N CYS A 180 9.60 4.96 -8.93
CA CYS A 180 9.61 6.22 -8.21
C CYS A 180 9.28 7.40 -9.13
N ALA A 181 8.11 8.00 -8.89
CA ALA A 181 7.64 9.24 -9.50
C ALA A 181 7.78 10.45 -8.56
N ALA A 182 8.19 10.24 -7.31
CA ALA A 182 8.15 11.27 -6.28
C ALA A 182 9.32 12.27 -6.30
N LEU A 183 10.54 11.82 -6.61
CA LEU A 183 11.76 12.59 -6.32
C LEU A 183 11.91 13.88 -7.14
N ASP A 184 11.43 13.88 -8.40
CA ASP A 184 11.54 15.04 -9.29
C ASP A 184 10.23 15.85 -9.38
N ALA A 185 9.18 15.40 -8.69
CA ALA A 185 7.89 16.07 -8.72
C ALA A 185 7.94 17.35 -7.85
N PRO A 186 7.34 18.47 -8.31
CA PRO A 186 7.19 19.66 -7.47
C PRO A 186 6.44 19.33 -6.18
N HIS A 187 6.82 19.95 -5.06
CA HIS A 187 6.18 19.71 -3.75
C HIS A 187 4.66 19.89 -3.77
N SER A 188 4.17 20.92 -4.48
CA SER A 188 2.73 21.17 -4.65
C SER A 188 2.02 20.06 -5.44
N ARG A 189 2.72 19.41 -6.38
CA ARG A 189 2.20 18.26 -7.13
C ARG A 189 2.00 17.07 -6.20
N LEU A 190 3.05 16.70 -5.44
CA LEU A 190 2.99 15.60 -4.48
C LEU A 190 1.82 15.75 -3.50
N ARG A 191 1.73 16.92 -2.86
CA ARG A 191 0.69 17.20 -1.87
C ARG A 191 -0.71 17.14 -2.47
N GLY A 192 -0.89 17.69 -3.67
CA GLY A 192 -2.19 17.66 -4.34
C GLY A 192 -2.57 16.27 -4.87
N ASP A 193 -1.61 15.42 -5.21
CA ASP A 193 -1.87 14.05 -5.68
C ASP A 193 -2.43 13.19 -4.52
N TYR A 194 -1.87 13.34 -3.31
CA TYR A 194 -2.35 12.65 -2.11
C TYR A 194 -3.75 13.10 -1.65
N GLU A 195 -4.11 14.36 -1.94
CA GLU A 195 -5.43 14.90 -1.60
C GLU A 195 -6.58 14.25 -2.38
N LEU A 196 -6.30 13.54 -3.49
CA LEU A 196 -7.31 12.81 -4.24
C LEU A 196 -8.03 11.75 -3.38
N LEU A 197 -7.30 10.97 -2.57
CA LEU A 197 -7.90 9.85 -1.86
C LEU A 197 -8.88 10.30 -0.77
N PRO A 198 -8.57 11.30 0.08
CA PRO A 198 -9.56 11.91 0.96
C PRO A 198 -10.78 12.47 0.23
N GLN A 199 -10.60 13.10 -0.94
CA GLN A 199 -11.71 13.63 -1.73
C GLN A 199 -12.62 12.52 -2.26
N LEU A 200 -12.05 11.41 -2.74
CA LEU A 200 -12.81 10.24 -3.16
C LEU A 200 -13.60 9.63 -1.99
N ALA A 201 -12.97 9.54 -0.81
CA ALA A 201 -13.61 9.04 0.40
C ALA A 201 -14.80 9.92 0.83
N GLU A 202 -14.57 11.23 0.91
CA GLU A 202 -15.57 12.21 1.34
C GLU A 202 -16.74 12.35 0.35
N SER A 203 -16.49 12.08 -0.94
CA SER A 203 -17.50 12.06 -1.99
C SER A 203 -18.20 10.70 -2.14
N GLY A 204 -17.78 9.67 -1.39
CA GLY A 204 -18.36 8.33 -1.45
C GLY A 204 -18.10 7.59 -2.77
N LEU A 205 -17.04 7.94 -3.50
CA LEU A 205 -16.75 7.39 -4.82
C LEU A 205 -16.01 6.04 -4.76
N ALA A 206 -15.20 5.82 -3.73
CA ALA A 206 -14.47 4.57 -3.51
C ALA A 206 -15.12 3.75 -2.39
N ARG A 207 -15.43 2.48 -2.66
CA ARG A 207 -16.03 1.59 -1.66
C ARG A 207 -14.99 1.03 -0.70
N SER A 208 -13.86 0.62 -1.25
CA SER A 208 -12.76 -0.04 -0.54
C SER A 208 -11.47 0.23 -1.29
N GLY A 209 -10.34 0.10 -0.61
CA GLY A 209 -9.06 0.40 -1.21
C GLY A 209 -7.88 -0.05 -0.39
N LYS A 210 -6.71 0.00 -1.04
CA LYS A 210 -5.44 -0.34 -0.46
C LYS A 210 -4.27 0.34 -1.18
N ASP A 211 -3.25 0.72 -0.44
CA ASP A 211 -1.95 1.13 -1.00
C ASP A 211 -1.30 -0.04 -1.76
N ILE A 212 -0.59 0.23 -2.85
CA ILE A 212 0.20 -0.82 -3.55
C ILE A 212 1.57 -0.91 -2.88
N SER A 213 1.73 -1.90 -1.99
CA SER A 213 2.98 -2.13 -1.24
C SER A 213 4.00 -3.02 -1.99
N GLN A 214 5.04 -3.52 -1.32
CA GLN A 214 6.11 -4.37 -1.89
C GLN A 214 5.61 -5.66 -2.57
N GLY A 215 4.39 -6.12 -2.27
CA GLY A 215 3.75 -7.21 -3.00
C GLY A 215 3.26 -6.83 -4.40
N GLY A 216 3.37 -5.56 -4.78
CA GLY A 216 2.84 -4.99 -6.01
C GLY A 216 1.32 -5.16 -6.13
N ILE A 217 0.82 -5.05 -7.35
CA ILE A 217 -0.61 -5.22 -7.67
C ILE A 217 -1.10 -6.60 -7.21
N ALA A 218 -0.32 -7.67 -7.46
CA ALA A 218 -0.74 -9.03 -7.18
C ALA A 218 -0.92 -9.29 -5.68
N GLY A 219 0.10 -8.97 -4.86
CA GLY A 219 0.05 -9.16 -3.41
C GLY A 219 -0.96 -8.22 -2.74
N THR A 220 -1.10 -6.99 -3.24
CA THR A 220 -2.06 -6.02 -2.71
C THR A 220 -3.50 -6.45 -2.98
N ALA A 221 -3.80 -6.94 -4.19
CA ALA A 221 -5.11 -7.47 -4.52
C ALA A 221 -5.47 -8.66 -3.62
N LEU A 222 -4.50 -9.53 -3.30
CA LEU A 222 -4.69 -10.63 -2.36
C LEU A 222 -5.03 -10.15 -0.94
N MET A 223 -4.31 -9.16 -0.41
CA MET A 223 -4.62 -8.59 0.91
C MET A 223 -6.01 -7.95 0.94
N LEU A 224 -6.34 -7.16 -0.08
CA LEU A 224 -7.64 -6.51 -0.21
C LEU A 224 -8.78 -7.53 -0.28
N ALA A 225 -8.59 -8.59 -1.09
CA ALA A 225 -9.51 -9.70 -1.26
C ALA A 225 -9.79 -10.43 0.06
N GLU A 226 -8.74 -10.83 0.78
CA GLU A 226 -8.89 -11.56 2.03
C GLU A 226 -9.58 -10.72 3.13
N CYS A 227 -9.20 -9.44 3.27
CA CYS A 227 -9.85 -8.51 4.20
C CYS A 227 -11.34 -8.36 3.90
N SER A 228 -11.71 -8.16 2.62
CA SER A 228 -13.10 -7.99 2.21
C SER A 228 -13.88 -9.30 2.05
N ARG A 229 -13.19 -10.45 2.08
CA ARG A 229 -13.75 -11.79 1.82
C ARG A 229 -14.40 -11.91 0.44
N CYS A 230 -13.74 -11.36 -0.58
CA CYS A 230 -14.07 -11.52 -1.98
C CYS A 230 -12.86 -12.01 -2.77
N GLY A 231 -13.03 -12.40 -4.03
CA GLY A 231 -11.92 -12.66 -4.94
C GLY A 231 -11.74 -11.53 -5.93
N PHE A 232 -10.76 -11.66 -6.81
CA PHE A 232 -10.57 -10.76 -7.94
C PHE A 232 -10.20 -11.53 -9.20
N ASP A 233 -10.89 -11.21 -10.29
CA ASP A 233 -10.47 -11.59 -11.63
C ASP A 233 -9.80 -10.38 -12.29
N ILE A 234 -8.47 -10.44 -12.42
CA ILE A 234 -7.62 -9.34 -12.91
C ILE A 234 -7.22 -9.61 -14.35
N ASP A 235 -7.57 -8.70 -15.25
CA ASP A 235 -7.18 -8.71 -16.66
C ASP A 235 -5.79 -8.08 -16.83
N LEU A 236 -4.81 -8.90 -17.23
CA LEU A 236 -3.44 -8.46 -17.40
C LEU A 236 -3.25 -7.54 -18.61
N GLU A 237 -4.15 -7.57 -19.60
CA GLU A 237 -4.09 -6.70 -20.78
C GLU A 237 -4.57 -5.29 -20.47
N ALA A 238 -5.43 -5.15 -19.46
CA ALA A 238 -5.96 -3.87 -19.00
C ALA A 238 -4.98 -3.08 -18.12
N ILE A 239 -3.94 -3.74 -17.56
CA ILE A 239 -2.96 -3.09 -16.68
C ILE A 239 -2.02 -2.21 -17.53
N PRO A 240 -2.02 -0.87 -17.33
CA PRO A 240 -1.08 0.01 -18.01
C PRO A 240 0.30 -0.26 -17.43
N ARG A 241 1.30 -0.30 -18.32
CA ARG A 241 2.69 -0.61 -17.98
C ARG A 241 3.61 0.44 -18.58
N PRO A 242 4.70 0.81 -17.90
CA PRO A 242 5.75 1.57 -18.54
C PRO A 242 6.37 0.78 -19.70
N ASP A 243 6.83 1.49 -20.73
CA ASP A 243 7.43 0.89 -21.93
C ASP A 243 8.63 0.01 -21.58
N GLY A 244 8.69 -1.18 -22.19
CA GLY A 244 9.78 -2.13 -21.98
C GLY A 244 9.77 -2.84 -20.61
N VAL A 245 8.72 -2.69 -19.81
CA VAL A 245 8.58 -3.38 -18.52
C VAL A 245 7.74 -4.65 -18.67
N GLU A 246 8.35 -5.79 -18.35
CA GLU A 246 7.69 -7.09 -18.32
C GLU A 246 6.55 -7.14 -17.28
N ILE A 247 5.42 -7.75 -17.65
CA ILE A 247 4.21 -7.79 -16.81
C ILE A 247 4.47 -8.44 -15.46
N GLY A 248 5.26 -9.53 -15.41
CA GLY A 248 5.58 -10.20 -14.15
C GLY A 248 6.37 -9.32 -13.19
N ARG A 249 7.27 -8.47 -13.70
CA ARG A 249 7.96 -7.47 -12.88
C ARG A 249 7.01 -6.36 -12.43
N TRP A 250 6.14 -5.87 -13.31
CA TRP A 250 5.20 -4.82 -12.97
C TRP A 250 4.19 -5.24 -11.90
N LEU A 251 3.68 -6.48 -11.97
CA LEU A 251 2.73 -7.04 -10.98
C LEU A 251 3.29 -7.12 -9.55
N ARG A 252 4.62 -7.13 -9.39
CA ARG A 252 5.33 -7.14 -8.10
C ARG A 252 6.07 -5.82 -7.81
N THR A 253 5.86 -4.79 -8.61
CA THR A 253 6.51 -3.49 -8.44
C THR A 253 5.79 -2.66 -7.38
N PHE A 254 6.56 -2.00 -6.52
CA PHE A 254 6.10 -0.98 -5.59
C PHE A 254 6.16 0.41 -6.25
N PRO A 255 5.02 1.05 -6.57
CA PRO A 255 5.01 2.43 -7.04
C PRO A 255 5.06 3.42 -5.87
N SER A 256 5.80 4.52 -6.01
CA SER A 256 5.82 5.60 -5.01
C SER A 256 4.46 6.29 -4.82
N PHE A 257 3.57 6.14 -5.79
CA PHE A 257 2.16 6.52 -5.71
C PHE A 257 1.35 5.48 -6.48
N GLY A 258 0.65 4.60 -5.75
CA GLY A 258 -0.22 3.61 -6.37
C GLY A 258 -1.22 3.02 -5.38
N PHE A 259 -2.45 2.82 -5.87
CA PHE A 259 -3.57 2.33 -5.08
C PHE A 259 -4.42 1.36 -5.88
N LEU A 260 -4.93 0.32 -5.20
CA LEU A 260 -6.02 -0.50 -5.71
C LEU A 260 -7.32 -0.05 -5.05
N LEU A 261 -8.34 0.24 -5.85
CA LEU A 261 -9.65 0.67 -5.39
C LEU A 261 -10.71 -0.30 -5.89
N SER A 262 -11.58 -0.77 -4.99
CA SER A 262 -12.81 -1.45 -5.33
C SER A 262 -13.92 -0.41 -5.41
N VAL A 263 -14.51 -0.26 -6.59
CA VAL A 263 -15.48 0.80 -6.88
C VAL A 263 -16.77 0.22 -7.43
N ASP A 264 -17.90 0.85 -7.08
CA ASP A 264 -19.16 0.53 -7.74
C ASP A 264 -19.01 0.80 -9.25
N PRO A 265 -19.52 -0.08 -10.15
CA PRO A 265 -19.38 0.12 -11.59
C PRO A 265 -19.88 1.49 -12.08
N SER A 266 -20.90 2.07 -11.43
CA SER A 266 -21.42 3.41 -11.77
C SER A 266 -20.44 4.54 -11.42
N GLN A 267 -19.50 4.31 -10.51
CA GLN A 267 -18.53 5.29 -10.02
C GLN A 267 -17.12 5.12 -10.64
N ALA A 268 -16.88 4.05 -11.40
CA ALA A 268 -15.58 3.79 -12.01
C ALA A 268 -15.09 4.97 -12.88
N ASN A 269 -15.95 5.50 -13.76
CA ASN A 269 -15.60 6.64 -14.62
C ASN A 269 -15.27 7.92 -13.82
N PRO A 270 -16.11 8.37 -12.86
CA PRO A 270 -15.76 9.48 -11.97
C PRO A 270 -14.42 9.30 -11.25
N VAL A 271 -14.15 8.11 -10.72
CA VAL A 271 -12.88 7.81 -10.02
C VAL A 271 -11.70 7.94 -10.98
N CYS A 272 -11.76 7.30 -12.14
CA CYS A 272 -10.69 7.38 -13.13
C CYS A 272 -10.46 8.81 -13.63
N ALA A 273 -11.54 9.59 -13.83
CA ALA A 273 -11.46 10.98 -14.23
C ALA A 273 -10.77 11.87 -13.19
N ALA A 274 -10.96 11.61 -11.90
CA ALA A 274 -10.32 12.38 -10.83
C ALA A 274 -8.78 12.22 -10.85
N PHE A 275 -8.28 11.00 -11.07
CA PHE A 275 -6.85 10.75 -11.25
C PHE A 275 -6.31 11.30 -12.57
N ALA A 276 -7.05 11.10 -13.67
CA ALA A 276 -6.66 11.60 -14.99
C ALA A 276 -6.56 13.13 -15.05
N ALA A 277 -7.41 13.86 -14.33
CA ALA A 277 -7.32 15.32 -14.19
C ALA A 277 -6.00 15.78 -13.56
N ARG A 278 -5.31 14.86 -12.87
CA ARG A 278 -3.98 15.04 -12.32
C ARG A 278 -2.95 14.18 -13.03
N ASP A 279 -3.14 13.80 -14.29
CA ASP A 279 -2.15 13.05 -15.09
C ASP A 279 -1.60 11.80 -14.36
N ILE A 280 -2.50 11.11 -13.64
CA ILE A 280 -2.24 9.82 -12.97
C ILE A 280 -3.10 8.79 -13.69
N SER A 281 -2.49 7.66 -14.06
CA SER A 281 -3.22 6.59 -14.73
C SER A 281 -4.15 5.93 -13.72
N ALA A 282 -5.44 5.87 -14.01
CA ALA A 282 -6.39 5.09 -13.24
C ALA A 282 -7.30 4.33 -14.21
N VAL A 283 -7.27 3.01 -14.13
CA VAL A 283 -8.00 2.15 -15.07
C VAL A 283 -8.65 0.97 -14.37
N ALA A 284 -9.78 0.53 -14.92
CA ALA A 284 -10.40 -0.73 -14.53
C ALA A 284 -9.51 -1.90 -15.00
N ILE A 285 -8.98 -2.67 -14.06
CA ILE A 285 -8.11 -3.82 -14.34
C ILE A 285 -8.77 -5.16 -14.03
N GLY A 286 -10.00 -5.17 -13.53
CA GLY A 286 -10.65 -6.40 -13.13
C GLY A 286 -11.98 -6.20 -12.42
N LEU A 287 -12.51 -7.31 -11.90
CA LEU A 287 -13.78 -7.37 -11.19
C LEU A 287 -13.62 -8.16 -9.89
N ALA A 288 -14.26 -7.67 -8.82
CA ALA A 288 -14.42 -8.42 -7.59
C ALA A 288 -15.39 -9.60 -7.80
N THR A 289 -15.02 -10.76 -7.27
CA THR A 289 -15.81 -12.00 -7.35
C THR A 289 -16.32 -12.43 -5.98
N ASP A 290 -17.29 -13.34 -5.93
CA ASP A 290 -17.87 -13.88 -4.70
C ASP A 290 -17.12 -15.11 -4.14
N ASN A 291 -15.98 -15.45 -4.74
CA ASN A 291 -15.13 -16.56 -4.31
C ASN A 291 -13.92 -16.06 -3.50
N LYS A 292 -12.92 -16.93 -3.25
CA LYS A 292 -11.73 -16.63 -2.46
C LYS A 292 -10.44 -16.65 -3.27
N GLU A 293 -10.57 -16.42 -4.57
CA GLU A 293 -9.51 -16.62 -5.54
C GLU A 293 -9.10 -15.29 -6.16
N ILE A 294 -7.80 -15.12 -6.30
CA ILE A 294 -7.21 -14.07 -7.11
C ILE A 294 -6.75 -14.76 -8.37
N ASN A 295 -7.34 -14.37 -9.49
CA ASN A 295 -7.11 -14.98 -10.78
C ASN A 295 -6.57 -13.95 -11.75
N PHE A 296 -5.59 -14.35 -12.55
CA PHE A 296 -5.16 -13.58 -13.72
C PHE A 296 -5.90 -14.06 -14.96
N LYS A 297 -6.27 -13.11 -15.81
CA LYS A 297 -6.88 -13.32 -17.13
C LYS A 297 -6.00 -12.72 -18.20
N HIS A 298 -5.90 -13.42 -19.33
CA HIS A 298 -5.19 -12.98 -20.52
C HIS A 298 -5.70 -13.75 -21.74
N GLU A 299 -6.09 -13.07 -22.82
CA GLU A 299 -6.58 -13.69 -24.07
C GLU A 299 -7.67 -14.75 -23.85
N GLY A 300 -8.59 -14.49 -22.92
CA GLY A 300 -9.67 -15.41 -22.55
C GLY A 300 -9.25 -16.62 -21.70
N SER A 301 -7.96 -16.80 -21.43
CA SER A 301 -7.45 -17.78 -20.46
C SER A 301 -7.54 -17.24 -19.04
N LYS A 302 -7.65 -18.13 -18.04
CA LYS A 302 -7.69 -17.81 -16.62
C LYS A 302 -6.75 -18.73 -15.83
N ALA A 303 -5.97 -18.17 -14.91
CA ALA A 303 -5.15 -18.95 -13.98
C ALA A 303 -5.25 -18.38 -12.56
N THR A 304 -5.35 -19.26 -11.57
CA THR A 304 -5.37 -18.86 -10.16
C THR A 304 -3.96 -18.54 -9.68
N PHE A 305 -3.76 -17.29 -9.25
CA PHE A 305 -2.56 -16.83 -8.59
C PHE A 305 -2.54 -17.28 -7.13
N TRP A 306 -3.65 -17.07 -6.42
CA TRP A 306 -3.76 -17.43 -5.01
C TRP A 306 -5.20 -17.76 -4.63
N ASN A 307 -5.39 -18.73 -3.74
CA ASN A 307 -6.69 -19.03 -3.12
C ASN A 307 -6.54 -18.97 -1.60
N TYR A 308 -6.99 -17.87 -0.99
CA TYR A 308 -6.83 -17.67 0.46
C TYR A 308 -7.81 -18.51 1.29
N GLY A 309 -8.76 -19.19 0.65
CA GLY A 309 -9.57 -20.24 1.28
C GLY A 309 -8.80 -21.54 1.52
N ILE A 310 -7.73 -21.79 0.74
CA ILE A 310 -6.85 -22.97 0.89
C ILE A 310 -5.58 -22.58 1.65
N SER A 311 -4.99 -21.44 1.31
CA SER A 311 -3.77 -20.92 1.94
C SER A 311 -4.02 -19.48 2.41
N PRO A 312 -4.50 -19.27 3.66
CA PRO A 312 -4.69 -17.93 4.23
C PRO A 312 -3.40 -17.10 4.17
N TYR A 313 -3.53 -15.79 3.95
CA TYR A 313 -2.36 -14.92 3.75
C TYR A 313 -2.10 -14.04 4.97
N LEU A 314 -3.06 -13.20 5.36
CA LEU A 314 -2.99 -12.39 6.58
C LEU A 314 -3.49 -13.13 7.83
N THR A 315 -4.38 -14.12 7.66
CA THR A 315 -4.92 -14.98 8.75
C THR A 315 -5.63 -14.21 9.87
N LEU A 316 -6.25 -13.08 9.56
CA LEU A 316 -7.06 -12.31 10.51
C LEU A 316 -8.44 -12.96 10.68
N SER A 317 -8.62 -13.75 11.74
CA SER A 317 -9.90 -14.41 12.05
C SER A 317 -11.03 -13.41 12.32
N LYS A 318 -12.29 -13.86 12.18
CA LYS A 318 -13.46 -13.07 12.59
C LYS A 318 -13.55 -12.91 14.11
N GLU A 319 -13.15 -13.95 14.83
CA GLU A 319 -13.23 -14.03 16.28
C GLU A 319 -11.96 -13.40 16.86
N ALA A 320 -12.12 -12.46 17.79
CA ALA A 320 -11.04 -12.14 18.72
C ALA A 320 -10.61 -13.46 19.36
N SER A 321 -9.32 -13.79 19.29
CA SER A 321 -8.80 -14.86 20.13
C SER A 321 -9.06 -14.43 21.56
N ASN A 322 -10.05 -15.05 22.20
CA ASN A 322 -10.22 -14.97 23.65
C ASN A 322 -8.98 -15.63 24.25
N ALA A 323 -7.96 -14.82 24.53
CA ALA A 323 -6.82 -15.18 25.35
C ALA A 323 -6.94 -14.44 26.68
#